data_AF-A0A8T3XB10-F1
#
_entry.id   AF-A0A8T3XB10-F1
#
_cell.length_a   1.000
_cell.length_b   1.000
_cell.length_c   1.000
_cell.angle_alpha   90.00
_cell.angle_beta   90.00
_cell.angle_gamma   90.00
#
_symmetry.space_group_name_H-M   'P 1'
#
loop_
_entity.id
_entity.type
_entity.pdbx_description
1 polymer ?
#
loop_
_entity_poly.entity_id
_entity_poly.type
_entity_poly.pdbx_seq_one_letter_code
_entity_poly.pdbx_strand_id
1 'polypeptide(L)'
;MKWKRRGVSTVVATVLIVLLTLAAASFLAQFLVPYIKDNLTKSTECVDYRNYFVFKEKIGNSNFNCYTLNGNTKTKYGASISAIGNDSSLSIKGFDLVFIKGDGSTKPIRVINDAVGSKSNGGITTYDPSSNADPPSCLLNIKIPNAGETFTYIYTPDPSALENYVEMEIYPILKSDKVCGKSDKIELRNCLGEVGLQCKQ
;
A
#
# COMPACT_ATOMS: atom_id res chain seq x y z
N MET A 1 -61.34 46.42 -31.74
CA MET A 1 -60.30 46.93 -30.81
C MET A 1 -59.16 45.91 -30.74
N LYS A 2 -58.04 46.10 -31.45
CA LYS A 2 -56.92 45.13 -31.51
C LYS A 2 -55.90 45.48 -30.41
N TRP A 3 -55.91 44.76 -29.30
CA TRP A 3 -54.90 44.91 -28.25
C TRP A 3 -53.55 44.35 -28.72
N LYS A 4 -52.58 45.22 -28.98
CA LYS A 4 -51.18 44.87 -29.23
C LYS A 4 -50.51 44.40 -27.92
N ARG A 5 -50.74 43.15 -27.52
CA ARG A 5 -49.97 42.49 -26.45
C ARG A 5 -48.66 41.94 -27.03
N ARG A 6 -47.61 42.76 -27.15
CA ARG A 6 -46.30 42.31 -27.68
C ARG A 6 -45.09 42.56 -26.75
N GLY A 7 -45.27 43.01 -25.50
CA GLY A 7 -44.17 43.27 -24.57
C GLY A 7 -44.02 42.32 -23.37
N VAL A 8 -45.11 41.69 -22.92
CA VAL A 8 -45.11 40.94 -21.64
C VAL A 8 -44.53 39.52 -21.77
N SER A 9 -44.62 38.93 -22.97
CA SER A 9 -44.20 37.54 -23.20
C SER A 9 -42.70 37.30 -23.00
N THR A 10 -41.87 38.28 -23.36
CA THR A 10 -40.41 38.13 -23.26
C THR A 10 -39.96 38.13 -21.81
N VAL A 11 -40.51 39.03 -20.99
CA VAL A 11 -40.17 39.14 -19.57
C VAL A 11 -40.56 37.86 -18.82
N VAL A 12 -41.76 37.33 -19.07
CA VAL A 12 -42.22 36.09 -18.43
C VAL A 12 -41.36 34.90 -18.86
N ALA A 13 -41.02 34.79 -20.14
CA ALA A 13 -40.13 33.74 -20.63
C ALA A 13 -38.75 33.80 -19.98
N THR A 14 -38.16 34.99 -19.83
CA THR A 14 -36.86 35.13 -19.17
C THR A 14 -36.89 34.71 -17.69
N VAL A 15 -37.96 35.07 -16.96
CA VAL A 15 -38.11 34.67 -15.55
C VAL A 15 -38.27 33.16 -15.43
N LEU A 16 -39.07 32.54 -16.30
CA LEU A 16 -39.23 31.08 -16.32
C LEU A 16 -37.92 30.35 -16.62
N ILE A 17 -37.12 30.86 -17.57
CA ILE A 17 -35.80 30.28 -17.89
C ILE A 17 -34.88 30.36 -16.67
N VAL A 18 -34.81 31.53 -16.00
CA VAL A 18 -33.98 31.69 -14.80
C VAL A 18 -34.42 30.72 -13.69
N LEU A 19 -35.71 30.60 -13.42
CA LEU A 19 -36.23 29.65 -12.43
C LEU A 19 -35.89 28.20 -12.78
N LEU A 20 -35.97 27.84 -14.08
CA LEU A 20 -35.62 26.50 -14.55
C LEU A 20 -34.13 26.21 -14.38
N THR A 21 -33.26 27.19 -14.65
CA THR A 21 -31.81 27.02 -14.43
C THR A 21 -31.46 26.85 -12.95
N LEU A 22 -32.12 27.58 -12.05
CA LEU A 22 -31.94 27.41 -10.61
C LEU A 22 -32.43 26.04 -10.12
N ALA A 23 -33.57 25.58 -10.63
CA ALA A 23 -34.10 24.26 -10.33
C ALA A 23 -33.15 23.15 -10.81
N ALA A 24 -32.63 23.26 -12.04
CA ALA A 24 -31.67 22.32 -12.60
C ALA A 24 -30.36 22.29 -11.79
N ALA A 25 -29.82 23.46 -11.41
CA ALA A 25 -28.62 23.56 -10.59
C ALA A 25 -28.82 22.93 -9.20
N SER A 26 -29.97 23.17 -8.56
CA SER A 26 -30.31 22.57 -7.26
C SER A 26 -30.39 21.04 -7.35
N PHE A 27 -31.01 20.51 -8.41
CA PHE A 27 -31.09 19.07 -8.63
C PHE A 27 -29.70 18.45 -8.84
N LEU A 28 -28.85 19.06 -9.65
CA LEU A 28 -27.48 18.58 -9.87
C LEU A 28 -26.63 18.62 -8.59
N ALA A 29 -26.80 19.66 -7.77
CA ALA A 29 -26.07 19.80 -6.51
C ALA A 29 -26.36 18.64 -5.54
N GLN A 30 -27.59 18.11 -5.52
CA GLN A 30 -27.95 16.98 -4.65
C GLN A 30 -27.16 15.70 -4.95
N PHE A 31 -26.75 15.48 -6.20
CA PHE A 31 -25.95 14.31 -6.58
C PHE A 31 -24.44 14.59 -6.54
N LEU A 32 -24.02 15.77 -6.99
CA LEU A 32 -22.61 16.12 -7.10
C LEU A 32 -21.95 16.33 -5.73
N VAL A 33 -22.63 17.00 -4.79
CA VAL A 33 -22.08 17.28 -3.46
C VAL A 33 -21.72 16.01 -2.68
N PRO A 34 -22.61 15.01 -2.51
CA PRO A 34 -22.25 13.79 -1.79
C PRO A 34 -21.16 13.01 -2.53
N TYR A 35 -21.22 12.94 -3.87
CA TYR A 35 -20.19 12.27 -4.66
C TYR A 35 -18.80 12.88 -4.46
N ILE A 36 -18.68 14.21 -4.50
CA ILE A 36 -17.40 14.90 -4.27
C ILE A 36 -16.94 14.69 -2.82
N LYS A 37 -17.85 14.78 -1.85
CA LYS A 37 -17.51 14.57 -0.42
C LYS A 37 -17.02 13.15 -0.14
N ASP A 38 -17.64 12.14 -0.72
CA ASP A 38 -17.24 10.75 -0.54
C ASP A 38 -15.89 10.45 -1.19
N ASN A 39 -15.64 11.02 -2.38
CA ASN A 39 -14.35 10.88 -3.05
C ASN A 39 -13.22 11.64 -2.35
N LEU A 40 -13.51 12.83 -1.79
CA LEU A 40 -12.57 13.58 -0.96
C LEU A 40 -12.24 12.80 0.31
N THR A 41 -13.25 12.35 1.06
CA THR A 41 -13.06 11.58 2.30
C THR A 41 -12.21 10.34 2.05
N LYS A 42 -12.55 9.57 1.01
CA LYS A 42 -11.74 8.41 0.61
C LYS A 42 -10.32 8.86 0.30
N SER A 43 -10.11 9.90 -0.51
CA SER A 43 -8.76 10.32 -0.90
C SER A 43 -7.93 10.85 0.26
N THR A 44 -8.56 11.55 1.21
CA THR A 44 -7.90 12.10 2.40
C THR A 44 -7.44 11.02 3.37
N GLU A 45 -8.14 9.88 3.44
CA GLU A 45 -7.74 8.76 4.33
C GLU A 45 -6.33 8.24 4.06
N CYS A 46 -5.80 8.39 2.84
CA CYS A 46 -4.47 7.90 2.49
C CYS A 46 -3.36 8.95 2.57
N VAL A 47 -3.71 10.22 2.76
CA VAL A 47 -2.73 11.32 2.77
C VAL A 47 -1.73 11.14 3.90
N ASP A 48 -2.21 10.76 5.08
CA ASP A 48 -1.37 10.57 6.27
C ASP A 48 -0.51 9.30 6.22
N TYR A 49 -0.82 8.37 5.29
CA TYR A 49 -0.14 7.08 5.18
C TYR A 49 0.89 7.02 4.06
N ARG A 50 0.99 8.09 3.25
CA ARG A 50 1.84 8.11 2.06
C ARG A 50 3.31 7.88 2.35
N ASN A 51 3.81 8.17 3.55
CA ASN A 51 5.19 7.92 3.93
C ASN A 51 5.27 7.07 5.22
N TYR A 52 4.23 6.28 5.51
CA TYR A 52 4.15 5.56 6.77
C TYR A 52 5.16 4.42 6.83
N PHE A 53 5.26 3.62 5.77
CA PHE A 53 6.22 2.54 5.67
C PHE A 53 7.42 2.94 4.82
N VAL A 54 8.61 2.66 5.31
CA VAL A 54 9.88 2.99 4.64
C VAL A 54 10.81 1.79 4.72
N PHE A 55 11.51 1.52 3.62
CA PHE A 55 12.54 0.49 3.59
C PHE A 55 13.80 0.98 4.32
N LYS A 56 14.27 0.19 5.28
CA LYS A 56 15.55 0.45 5.96
C LYS A 56 16.65 -0.32 5.26
N GLU A 57 17.51 0.38 4.54
CA GLU A 57 18.64 -0.25 3.83
C GLU A 57 19.65 -0.92 4.76
N LYS A 58 19.78 -0.44 6.00
CA LYS A 58 20.70 -0.98 6.99
C LYS A 58 20.00 -1.14 8.33
N ILE A 59 20.12 -2.32 8.91
CA ILE A 59 19.83 -2.56 10.33
C ILE A 59 21.16 -2.92 10.99
N GLY A 60 21.67 -2.01 11.81
CA GLY A 60 23.05 -2.10 12.31
C GLY A 60 24.04 -2.08 11.15
N ASN A 61 24.87 -3.12 11.04
CA ASN A 61 25.88 -3.28 9.98
C ASN A 61 25.43 -4.19 8.82
N SER A 62 24.20 -4.70 8.87
CA SER A 62 23.68 -5.67 7.91
C SER A 62 22.72 -5.03 6.93
N ASN A 63 22.84 -5.40 5.65
CA ASN A 63 21.88 -5.04 4.61
C ASN A 63 20.97 -6.24 4.33
N PHE A 64 19.69 -6.10 4.66
CA PHE A 64 18.68 -7.14 4.48
C PHE A 64 17.82 -6.93 3.23
N ASN A 65 17.98 -5.81 2.50
CA ASN A 65 17.24 -5.50 1.27
C ASN A 65 17.92 -6.18 0.06
N CYS A 66 17.97 -7.49 0.08
CA CYS A 66 18.74 -8.26 -0.87
C CYS A 66 18.06 -9.59 -1.24
N TYR A 67 18.57 -10.25 -2.26
CA TYR A 67 18.16 -11.60 -2.63
C TYR A 67 19.33 -12.58 -2.52
N THR A 68 19.03 -13.82 -2.16
CA THR A 68 20.01 -14.92 -2.15
C THR A 68 19.95 -15.70 -3.46
N LEU A 69 21.11 -16.10 -3.95
CA LEU A 69 21.23 -17.03 -5.08
C LEU A 69 21.45 -18.46 -4.58
N ASN A 70 20.81 -19.44 -5.22
CA ASN A 70 21.20 -20.83 -5.17
C ASN A 70 21.63 -21.26 -6.58
N GLY A 71 22.94 -21.25 -6.84
CA GLY A 71 23.47 -21.28 -8.20
C GLY A 71 23.09 -20.00 -8.96
N ASN A 72 22.32 -20.14 -10.05
CA ASN A 72 21.89 -19.01 -10.89
C ASN A 72 20.46 -18.53 -10.60
N THR A 73 19.75 -19.14 -9.65
CA THR A 73 18.35 -18.80 -9.35
C THR A 73 18.23 -18.02 -8.06
N LYS A 74 17.41 -16.96 -8.07
CA LYS A 74 17.07 -16.19 -6.87
C LYS A 74 16.07 -16.97 -6.04
N THR A 75 16.42 -17.30 -4.80
CA THR A 75 15.65 -18.23 -3.96
C THR A 75 14.98 -17.59 -2.76
N LYS A 76 15.47 -16.44 -2.29
CA LYS A 76 14.86 -15.68 -1.20
C LYS A 76 15.06 -14.20 -1.45
N TYR A 77 14.08 -13.40 -1.03
CA TYR A 77 14.11 -11.95 -1.09
C TYR A 77 13.86 -11.41 0.30
N GLY A 78 14.75 -10.56 0.78
CA GLY A 78 14.65 -9.89 2.06
C GLY A 78 14.33 -8.42 1.85
N ALA A 79 13.51 -7.86 2.74
CA ALA A 79 13.40 -6.43 2.89
C ALA A 79 13.08 -6.04 4.33
N SER A 80 13.78 -5.04 4.85
CA SER A 80 13.52 -4.45 6.15
C SER A 80 12.60 -3.25 6.01
N ILE A 81 11.45 -3.31 6.68
CA ILE A 81 10.41 -2.29 6.61
C ILE A 81 10.24 -1.69 8.00
N SER A 82 10.30 -0.36 8.07
CA SER A 82 10.07 0.42 9.28
C SER A 82 8.81 1.25 9.14
N ALA A 83 8.07 1.38 10.23
CA ALA A 83 6.95 2.30 10.32
C ALA A 83 7.42 3.62 10.97
N ILE A 84 7.22 4.75 10.29
CA ILE A 84 7.67 6.09 10.75
C ILE A 84 6.50 6.94 11.28
N GLY A 85 5.25 6.48 11.14
CA GLY A 85 4.09 7.26 11.55
C GLY A 85 4.02 7.54 13.06
N ASN A 86 3.17 8.48 13.47
CA ASN A 86 2.98 8.81 14.88
C ASN A 86 1.91 7.89 15.49
N ASP A 87 2.23 7.21 16.59
CA ASP A 87 1.64 5.91 16.99
C ASP A 87 0.19 5.95 17.54
N SER A 88 -0.48 7.09 17.60
CA SER A 88 -1.65 7.20 18.49
C SER A 88 -3.03 7.03 17.83
N SER A 89 -3.14 6.88 16.51
CA SER A 89 -4.47 6.77 15.85
C SER A 89 -4.54 6.03 14.53
N LEU A 90 -3.41 5.51 14.03
CA LEU A 90 -3.33 5.06 12.64
C LEU A 90 -3.92 3.64 12.50
N SER A 91 -5.01 3.57 11.75
CA SER A 91 -5.84 2.39 11.54
C SER A 91 -5.28 1.50 10.44
N ILE A 92 -4.06 1.00 10.63
CA ILE A 92 -3.39 0.12 9.66
C ILE A 92 -3.78 -1.33 9.93
N LYS A 93 -4.12 -2.04 8.86
CA LYS A 93 -4.37 -3.49 8.85
C LYS A 93 -3.16 -4.27 8.37
N GLY A 94 -2.37 -3.67 7.48
CA GLY A 94 -1.16 -4.27 6.92
C GLY A 94 -0.64 -3.48 5.73
N PHE A 95 -0.02 -4.17 4.78
CA PHE A 95 0.47 -3.59 3.54
C PHE A 95 0.55 -4.65 2.43
N ASP A 96 0.51 -4.20 1.17
CA ASP A 96 0.85 -5.00 0.00
C ASP A 96 2.33 -4.74 -0.34
N LEU A 97 3.12 -5.82 -0.47
CA LEU A 97 4.46 -5.80 -1.04
C LEU A 97 4.39 -6.18 -2.51
N VAL A 98 4.75 -5.27 -3.39
CA VAL A 98 4.72 -5.48 -4.82
C VAL A 98 6.13 -5.74 -5.29
N PHE A 99 6.39 -6.97 -5.73
CA PHE A 99 7.65 -7.36 -6.32
C PHE A 99 7.62 -7.09 -7.82
N ILE A 100 8.64 -6.41 -8.34
CA ILE A 100 8.72 -5.99 -9.74
C ILE A 100 9.91 -6.67 -10.40
N LYS A 101 9.64 -7.35 -11.53
CA LYS A 101 10.67 -8.03 -12.34
C LYS A 101 11.32 -7.05 -13.31
N GLY A 102 12.47 -7.44 -13.86
CA GLY A 102 13.18 -6.62 -14.85
C GLY A 102 12.40 -6.35 -16.14
N ASP A 103 11.36 -7.13 -16.44
CA ASP A 103 10.44 -6.93 -17.56
C ASP A 103 9.24 -6.02 -17.23
N GLY A 104 9.14 -5.52 -15.99
CA GLY A 104 8.05 -4.69 -15.50
C GLY A 104 6.84 -5.48 -14.99
N SER A 105 6.81 -6.81 -15.10
CA SER A 105 5.74 -7.62 -14.51
C SER A 105 5.79 -7.56 -12.98
N THR A 106 4.61 -7.58 -12.35
CA THR A 106 4.48 -7.38 -10.91
C THR A 106 3.80 -8.55 -10.22
N LYS A 107 4.18 -8.80 -8.97
CA LYS A 107 3.54 -9.77 -8.09
C LYS A 107 3.24 -9.12 -6.74
N PRO A 108 1.98 -8.75 -6.46
CA PRO A 108 1.60 -8.25 -5.15
C PRO A 108 1.50 -9.41 -4.16
N ILE A 109 2.04 -9.22 -2.96
CA ILE A 109 1.89 -10.13 -1.83
C ILE A 109 1.33 -9.35 -0.65
N ARG A 110 0.18 -9.80 -0.16
CA ARG A 110 -0.53 -9.13 0.92
C ARG A 110 -0.02 -9.60 2.29
N VAL A 111 0.41 -8.64 3.10
CA VAL A 111 0.89 -8.84 4.46
C VAL A 111 -0.11 -8.17 5.41
N ILE A 112 -0.94 -8.97 6.08
CA ILE A 112 -1.95 -8.49 7.04
C ILE A 112 -1.76 -9.16 8.38
N ASN A 113 -2.05 -8.44 9.46
CA ASN A 113 -2.13 -8.99 10.80
C ASN A 113 -3.55 -9.53 11.02
N ASP A 114 -3.80 -10.81 10.74
CA ASP A 114 -5.02 -11.46 11.20
C ASP A 114 -4.78 -12.11 12.56
N ALA A 115 -5.77 -12.01 13.45
CA ALA A 115 -5.66 -12.52 14.82
C ALA A 115 -5.60 -14.07 14.88
N VAL A 116 -5.66 -14.76 13.74
CA VAL A 116 -5.81 -16.22 13.65
C VAL A 116 -4.59 -16.80 12.95
N GLY A 117 -3.42 -16.60 13.57
CA GLY A 117 -2.16 -17.18 13.10
C GLY A 117 -1.78 -16.67 11.72
N SER A 118 -1.29 -15.43 11.66
CA SER A 118 -0.92 -14.69 10.46
C SER A 118 -0.11 -15.52 9.45
N LYS A 119 -0.81 -16.19 8.54
CA LYS A 119 -0.22 -16.82 7.36
C LYS A 119 -0.27 -15.79 6.23
N SER A 120 0.88 -15.42 5.67
CA SER A 120 0.86 -14.71 4.39
C SER A 120 0.30 -15.66 3.36
N ASN A 121 -0.64 -15.16 2.56
CA ASN A 121 -0.91 -15.80 1.29
C ASN A 121 0.28 -15.48 0.39
N GLY A 122 1.24 -16.40 0.31
CA GLY A 122 2.33 -16.32 -0.65
C GLY A 122 3.74 -16.27 -0.06
N GLY A 123 4.05 -17.08 0.95
CA GLY A 123 5.45 -17.42 1.27
C GLY A 123 6.30 -16.31 1.88
N ILE A 124 5.68 -15.31 2.52
CA ILE A 124 6.37 -14.27 3.30
C ILE A 124 6.40 -14.64 4.78
N THR A 125 7.57 -14.55 5.39
CA THR A 125 7.77 -14.71 6.84
C THR A 125 8.48 -13.49 7.42
N THR A 126 8.29 -13.25 8.72
CA THR A 126 9.05 -12.21 9.42
C THR A 126 10.30 -12.84 10.03
N TYR A 127 11.44 -12.18 9.87
CA TYR A 127 12.73 -12.57 10.42
C TYR A 127 13.00 -11.77 11.69
N ASP A 128 13.26 -12.49 12.78
CA ASP A 128 13.70 -11.91 14.04
C ASP A 128 15.21 -12.13 14.22
N PRO A 129 16.05 -11.09 14.09
CA PRO A 129 17.49 -11.23 14.31
C PRO A 129 17.86 -11.45 15.78
N SER A 130 16.93 -11.21 16.72
CA SER A 130 17.17 -11.35 18.16
C SER A 130 16.94 -12.77 18.69
N SER A 131 16.25 -13.62 17.92
CA SER A 131 16.11 -15.02 18.28
C SER A 131 17.43 -15.75 18.06
N ASN A 132 18.11 -16.16 19.14
CA ASN A 132 19.25 -17.09 19.09
C ASN A 132 18.81 -18.54 18.76
N ALA A 133 17.72 -18.69 18.02
CA ALA A 133 17.04 -19.95 17.85
C ALA A 133 17.41 -20.55 16.49
N ASP A 134 17.78 -21.84 16.49
CA ASP A 134 18.23 -22.55 15.29
C ASP A 134 17.17 -22.48 14.17
N PRO A 135 17.55 -22.32 12.89
CA PRO A 135 16.60 -22.39 11.79
C PRO A 135 15.80 -23.71 11.85
N PRO A 136 14.46 -23.68 11.73
CA PRO A 136 13.60 -22.61 11.22
C PRO A 136 12.97 -21.67 12.29
N SER A 137 13.37 -21.77 13.56
CA SER A 137 12.64 -21.16 14.69
C SER A 137 12.76 -19.63 14.84
N CYS A 138 13.66 -19.02 14.07
CA CYS A 138 13.80 -17.58 13.83
C CYS A 138 12.74 -16.95 12.92
N LEU A 139 11.91 -17.77 12.26
CA LEU A 139 10.79 -17.30 11.45
C LEU A 139 9.56 -17.18 12.32
N LEU A 140 9.07 -15.96 12.47
CA LEU A 140 7.88 -15.67 13.27
C LEU A 140 6.63 -15.56 12.39
N ASN A 141 5.48 -15.72 13.06
CA ASN A 141 4.20 -15.27 12.52
C ASN A 141 4.32 -13.82 12.07
N ILE A 142 3.61 -13.49 10.99
CA ILE A 142 3.66 -12.15 10.40
C ILE A 142 3.22 -11.11 11.43
N LYS A 143 4.11 -10.15 11.66
CA LYS A 143 3.84 -8.94 12.43
C LYS A 143 3.89 -7.75 11.48
N ILE A 144 3.18 -6.69 11.81
CA ILE A 144 3.25 -5.39 11.11
C ILE A 144 3.96 -4.43 12.08
N PRO A 145 4.99 -3.67 11.65
CA PRO A 145 5.71 -2.80 12.57
C PRO A 145 4.81 -1.66 13.02
N ASN A 146 4.80 -1.41 14.33
CA ASN A 146 4.24 -0.19 14.90
C ASN A 146 5.21 0.98 14.71
N ALA A 147 4.79 2.20 15.05
CA ALA A 147 5.65 3.37 14.92
C ALA A 147 7.02 3.18 15.59
N GLY A 148 8.09 3.45 14.86
CA GLY A 148 9.47 3.29 15.32
C GLY A 148 10.00 1.86 15.28
N GLU A 149 9.14 0.86 15.05
CA GLU A 149 9.58 -0.53 14.87
C GLU A 149 10.08 -0.77 13.45
N THR A 150 10.93 -1.78 13.32
CA THR A 150 11.42 -2.27 12.02
C THR A 150 11.39 -3.78 12.04
N PHE A 151 10.76 -4.38 11.02
CA PHE A 151 10.76 -5.83 10.82
C PHE A 151 11.35 -6.18 9.47
N THR A 152 12.05 -7.30 9.42
CA THR A 152 12.60 -7.85 8.18
C THR A 152 11.68 -8.93 7.67
N TYR A 153 11.28 -8.83 6.41
CA TYR A 153 10.41 -9.79 5.75
C TYR A 153 11.21 -10.58 4.74
N ILE A 154 11.02 -11.90 4.75
CA ILE A 154 11.65 -12.83 3.83
C ILE A 154 10.55 -13.44 2.97
N TYR A 155 10.62 -13.18 1.67
CA TYR A 155 9.81 -13.84 0.67
C TYR A 155 10.57 -15.02 0.06
N THR A 156 9.96 -16.20 0.12
CA THR A 156 10.46 -17.41 -0.56
C THR A 156 9.51 -17.75 -1.72
N PRO A 157 9.88 -17.50 -2.99
CA PRO A 157 9.08 -17.88 -4.14
C PRO A 157 8.94 -19.40 -4.27
N ASP A 158 7.95 -19.83 -5.05
CA ASP A 158 7.82 -21.24 -5.45
C ASP A 158 9.08 -21.66 -6.21
N PRO A 159 9.75 -22.76 -5.83
CA PRO A 159 10.96 -23.23 -6.53
C PRO A 159 10.73 -23.53 -8.02
N SER A 160 9.49 -23.75 -8.43
CA SER A 160 9.10 -23.99 -9.83
C SER A 160 9.02 -22.69 -10.65
N ALA A 161 8.92 -21.53 -9.99
CA ALA A 161 8.82 -20.23 -10.64
C ALA A 161 10.20 -19.55 -10.64
N LEU A 162 10.76 -19.34 -11.83
CA LEU A 162 11.93 -18.49 -12.02
C LEU A 162 11.52 -17.02 -11.84
N GLU A 163 11.51 -16.57 -10.59
CA GLU A 163 11.20 -15.20 -10.25
C GLU A 163 12.49 -14.39 -10.16
N ASN A 164 12.60 -13.34 -10.99
CA ASN A 164 13.78 -12.47 -11.08
C ASN A 164 13.39 -11.04 -10.72
N TYR A 165 12.98 -10.81 -9.47
CA TYR A 165 12.64 -9.47 -9.02
C TYR A 165 13.90 -8.62 -8.88
N VAL A 166 13.76 -7.38 -9.29
CA VAL A 166 14.80 -6.35 -9.23
C VAL A 166 14.43 -5.24 -8.25
N GLU A 167 13.14 -5.15 -7.90
CA GLU A 167 12.61 -4.05 -7.12
C GLU A 167 11.43 -4.52 -6.26
N MET A 168 11.22 -3.82 -5.15
CA MET A 168 10.09 -3.98 -4.26
C MET A 168 9.46 -2.63 -3.93
N GLU A 169 8.14 -2.58 -3.95
CA GLU A 169 7.35 -1.41 -3.52
C GLU A 169 6.42 -1.81 -2.38
N ILE A 170 6.11 -0.85 -1.51
CA ILE A 170 5.19 -1.06 -0.38
C ILE A 170 3.99 -0.12 -0.45
N TYR A 171 2.80 -0.69 -0.23
CA TYR A 171 1.51 0.00 -0.29
C TYR A 171 0.72 -0.25 1.01
N PRO A 172 0.47 0.78 1.85
CA PRO A 172 -0.26 0.60 3.10
C PRO A 172 -1.70 0.14 2.88
N ILE A 173 -2.21 -0.70 3.79
CA ILE A 173 -3.62 -1.14 3.82
C ILE A 173 -4.25 -0.67 5.13
N LEU A 174 -5.33 0.08 5.02
CA LEU A 174 -6.10 0.57 6.16
C LEU A 174 -7.08 -0.49 6.68
N LYS A 175 -7.59 -0.33 7.90
CA LYS A 175 -8.66 -1.18 8.48
C LYS A 175 -9.95 -1.12 7.68
N SER A 176 -10.16 -0.08 6.87
CA SER A 176 -11.26 0.02 5.89
C SER A 176 -11.07 -0.86 4.65
N ASP A 177 -10.01 -1.69 4.62
CA ASP A 177 -9.57 -2.49 3.46
C ASP A 177 -9.15 -1.65 2.24
N LYS A 178 -8.98 -0.33 2.44
CA LYS A 178 -8.46 0.55 1.42
C LYS A 178 -6.94 0.41 1.30
N VAL A 179 -6.48 0.18 0.06
CA VAL A 179 -5.06 0.24 -0.31
C VAL A 179 -4.70 1.68 -0.65
N CYS A 180 -3.69 2.21 0.03
CA CYS A 180 -3.16 3.55 -0.23
C CYS A 180 -2.10 3.55 -1.33
N GLY A 181 -1.74 4.74 -1.81
CA GLY A 181 -0.67 4.88 -2.79
C GLY A 181 0.67 4.37 -2.26
N LYS A 182 1.64 4.22 -3.17
CA LYS A 182 2.99 3.75 -2.84
C LYS A 182 3.59 4.59 -1.71
N SER A 183 4.06 3.90 -0.67
CA SER A 183 4.75 4.52 0.45
C SER A 183 6.24 4.66 0.18
N ASP A 184 6.87 3.58 -0.28
CA ASP A 184 8.29 3.57 -0.58
C ASP A 184 8.64 2.50 -1.63
N LYS A 185 9.88 2.55 -2.13
CA LYS A 185 10.42 1.66 -3.16
C LYS A 185 11.90 1.39 -2.89
N ILE A 186 12.33 0.15 -3.11
CA ILE A 186 13.74 -0.25 -2.99
C ILE A 186 14.19 -1.16 -4.12
N GLU A 187 15.43 -0.99 -4.57
CA GLU A 187 16.09 -1.90 -5.50
C GLU A 187 16.70 -3.09 -4.75
N LEU A 188 16.43 -4.29 -5.24
CA LEU A 188 16.91 -5.54 -4.67
C LEU A 188 18.28 -5.89 -5.25
N ARG A 189 19.27 -6.05 -4.38
CA ARG A 189 20.65 -6.40 -4.75
C ARG A 189 20.99 -7.82 -4.32
N ASN A 190 22.04 -8.40 -4.87
CA ASN A 190 22.54 -9.69 -4.38
C ASN A 190 23.06 -9.54 -2.95
N CYS A 191 22.73 -10.47 -2.05
CA CYS A 191 23.30 -10.48 -0.71
C CYS A 191 24.81 -10.80 -0.82
N LEU A 192 25.67 -9.90 -0.35
CA LEU A 192 27.14 -10.08 -0.35
C LEU A 192 27.58 -10.83 0.92
N GLY A 193 27.96 -12.11 0.81
CA GLY A 193 28.60 -12.87 1.89
C GLY A 193 27.70 -13.18 3.11
N GLU A 194 28.29 -13.70 4.20
CA GLU A 194 27.70 -14.37 5.39
C GLU A 194 26.53 -13.68 6.10
N VAL A 195 26.13 -12.47 5.69
CA VAL A 195 24.88 -11.82 6.08
C VAL A 195 23.73 -12.41 5.25
N GLY A 196 23.56 -13.73 5.35
CA GLY A 196 22.49 -14.44 4.67
C GLY A 196 21.14 -14.06 5.25
N LEU A 197 20.08 -14.15 4.45
CA LEU A 197 18.70 -14.33 4.91
C LEU A 197 18.54 -15.72 5.56
N GLN A 198 19.48 -16.06 6.43
CA GLN A 198 19.64 -17.32 7.11
C GLN A 198 19.77 -17.00 8.59
N CYS A 199 19.19 -17.87 9.39
CA CYS A 199 19.28 -17.74 10.83
C CYS A 199 20.67 -18.20 11.24
N LYS A 200 21.26 -17.52 12.23
CA LYS A 200 22.57 -17.92 12.75
C LYS A 200 22.48 -19.40 13.12
N GLN A 201 23.39 -20.20 12.56
CA GLN A 201 23.71 -21.54 13.04
C GLN A 201 24.63 -21.45 14.26
#